data_AF-A0A0P7ZC45-F1
#
_entry.id   AF-A0A0P7ZC45-F1
#
_cell.length_a   1.000
_cell.length_b   1.000
_cell.length_c   1.000
_cell.angle_alpha   90.00
_cell.angle_beta   90.00
_cell.angle_gamma   90.00
#
_symmetry.space_group_name_H-M   'P 1'
#
loop_
_entity.id
_entity.type
_entity.pdbx_description
1 polymer ?
#
loop_
_entity_poly.entity_id
_entity_poly.type
_entity_poly.pdbx_seq_one_letter_code
_entity_poly.pdbx_strand_id
1 'polypeptide(L)'
;MISDLNVPDFSSDYHTFAIEWQPGLIRWIIDGKERFRSTLYVPDIPMYLYLNTAVGGNWPGDPDSTVVFPQYYYIDYVRVYNKI
;
A
#
# COMPACT_ATOMS: atom_id res chain seq x y z
N MET A 1 -9.78 -2.19 -13.54
CA MET A 1 -10.29 -2.73 -12.27
C MET A 1 -9.82 -4.16 -12.17
N ILE A 2 -9.00 -4.50 -11.18
CA ILE A 2 -8.52 -5.87 -10.98
C ILE A 2 -9.70 -6.68 -10.43
N SER A 3 -10.12 -7.71 -11.16
CA SER A 3 -11.35 -8.49 -10.94
C SER A 3 -11.08 -9.85 -10.30
N ASP A 4 -10.14 -9.93 -9.35
CA ASP A 4 -9.93 -11.16 -8.58
C ASP A 4 -10.71 -11.08 -7.26
N LEU A 5 -11.71 -11.96 -7.13
CA LEU A 5 -12.67 -12.07 -6.02
C LEU A 5 -12.06 -12.60 -4.70
N ASN A 6 -10.74 -12.76 -4.61
CA ASN A 6 -10.03 -13.32 -3.45
C ASN A 6 -8.90 -12.39 -2.97
N VAL A 7 -9.25 -11.14 -2.66
CA VAL A 7 -8.35 -10.24 -1.92
C VAL A 7 -8.55 -10.52 -0.42
N PRO A 8 -7.48 -10.83 0.34
CA PRO A 8 -7.57 -10.99 1.80
C PRO A 8 -8.15 -9.75 2.47
N ASP A 9 -8.83 -9.94 3.60
CA ASP A 9 -9.16 -8.85 4.50
C ASP A 9 -7.89 -8.38 5.21
N PHE A 10 -7.31 -7.29 4.71
CA PHE A 10 -6.08 -6.70 5.26
C PHE A 10 -6.24 -6.08 6.65
N SER A 11 -7.45 -6.01 7.20
CA SER A 11 -7.68 -5.54 8.57
C SER A 11 -7.59 -6.65 9.61
N SER A 12 -7.59 -7.93 9.18
CA SER A 12 -7.70 -9.08 10.07
C SER A 12 -6.35 -9.66 10.55
N ASP A 13 -5.24 -9.37 9.85
CA ASP A 13 -3.88 -9.80 10.20
C ASP A 13 -2.81 -8.85 9.63
N TYR A 14 -1.56 -9.01 10.06
CA TYR A 14 -0.42 -8.31 9.45
C TYR A 14 -0.08 -8.88 8.08
N HIS A 15 0.14 -7.98 7.12
CA HIS A 15 0.58 -8.32 5.76
C HIS A 15 1.82 -7.53 5.40
N THR A 16 2.67 -8.10 4.53
CA THR A 16 3.86 -7.39 4.03
C THR A 16 3.53 -6.73 2.69
N PHE A 17 3.46 -5.41 2.70
CA PHE A 17 3.40 -4.59 1.50
C PHE A 17 4.81 -4.13 1.13
N ALA A 18 5.20 -4.31 -0.14
CA ALA A 18 6.50 -3.90 -0.62
C ALA A 18 6.41 -3.24 -2.01
N ILE A 19 7.33 -2.31 -2.21
CA ILE A 19 7.63 -1.72 -3.51
C ILE A 19 9.05 -2.15 -3.85
N GLU A 20 9.21 -2.81 -4.99
CA GLU A 20 10.52 -2.90 -5.62
C GLU A 20 10.62 -1.82 -6.68
N TRP A 21 11.44 -0.82 -6.38
CA TRP A 21 11.66 0.33 -7.23
C TRP A 21 13.10 0.34 -7.72
N GLN A 22 13.24 0.44 -9.04
CA GLN A 22 14.51 0.57 -9.74
C GLN A 22 14.33 1.55 -10.91
N PRO A 23 15.42 2.04 -11.54
CA PRO A 23 15.30 2.93 -12.69
C PRO A 23 14.38 2.33 -13.76
N GLY A 24 13.32 3.05 -14.11
CA GLY A 24 12.34 2.67 -15.14
C GLY A 24 11.37 1.54 -14.80
N LEU A 25 11.36 1.00 -13.57
CA LEU A 25 10.39 -0.03 -13.16
C LEU A 25 9.98 0.10 -11.68
N ILE A 26 8.68 0.00 -11.44
CA ILE A 26 8.10 -0.24 -10.12
C ILE A 26 7.30 -1.54 -10.13
N ARG A 27 7.49 -2.37 -9.11
CA ARG A 27 6.65 -3.54 -8.80
C ARG A 27 6.03 -3.39 -7.42
N TRP A 28 4.74 -3.67 -7.33
CA TRP A 28 4.00 -3.73 -6.06
C TRP A 28 3.76 -5.18 -5.68
N ILE A 29 4.10 -5.50 -4.44
CA ILE A 29 4.13 -6.85 -3.92
C ILE A 29 3.33 -6.88 -2.62
N ILE A 30 2.47 -7.89 -2.49
CA ILE A 30 1.73 -8.16 -1.25
C ILE A 30 2.00 -9.61 -0.88
N ASP A 31 2.54 -9.84 0.31
CA ASP A 31 2.93 -11.15 0.85
C ASP A 31 3.81 -11.96 -0.12
N GLY A 32 4.82 -11.29 -0.67
CA GLY A 32 5.78 -11.88 -1.61
C GLY A 32 5.24 -12.14 -3.02
N LYS A 33 3.96 -11.86 -3.29
CA LYS A 33 3.34 -12.02 -4.61
C LYS A 33 3.23 -10.69 -5.33
N GLU A 34 3.82 -10.59 -6.52
CA GLU A 34 3.65 -9.41 -7.39
C GLU A 34 2.18 -9.23 -7.75
N ARG A 35 1.63 -8.05 -7.51
CA ARG A 35 0.23 -7.68 -7.81
C ARG A 35 0.12 -6.70 -8.96
N PHE A 36 1.13 -5.86 -9.14
CA PHE A 36 1.15 -4.86 -10.18
C PHE A 36 2.58 -4.50 -10.58
N ARG A 37 2.78 -4.14 -11.85
CA ARG A 37 4.01 -3.60 -12.39
C ARG A 37 3.75 -2.44 -13.33
N SER A 38 4.63 -1.45 -13.33
CA SER A 38 4.59 -0.32 -14.25
C SER A 38 5.99 0.15 -14.63
N THR A 39 6.17 0.48 -15.90
CA THR A 39 7.30 1.26 -16.42
C THR A 39 6.91 2.72 -16.70
N LEU A 40 5.63 3.07 -16.52
CA LEU A 40 5.10 4.42 -16.70
C LEU A 40 5.25 5.22 -15.42
N TYR A 41 5.65 6.49 -15.57
CA TYR A 41 5.79 7.48 -14.48
C TYR A 41 6.62 6.99 -13.29
N VAL A 42 7.65 6.18 -13.55
CA VAL A 42 8.57 5.73 -12.51
C VAL A 42 9.45 6.92 -12.10
N PRO A 43 9.38 7.38 -10.83
CA PRO A 43 10.21 8.48 -10.37
C PRO A 43 11.70 8.12 -10.48
N ASP A 44 12.53 9.11 -10.79
CA ASP A 44 14.00 9.02 -10.82
C ASP A 44 14.64 10.13 -9.99
N ILE A 45 13.96 10.51 -8.91
CA ILE A 45 14.38 11.53 -7.95
C ILE A 45 14.31 10.96 -6.54
N PRO A 46 15.05 11.52 -5.55
CA PRO A 46 14.90 11.12 -4.16
C PRO A 46 13.46 11.27 -3.68
N MET A 47 12.96 10.24 -3.02
CA MET A 47 11.62 10.19 -2.43
C MET A 47 11.74 9.98 -0.91
N TYR A 48 10.67 10.28 -0.18
CA TYR A 48 10.55 10.00 1.25
C TYR A 48 9.33 9.10 1.51
N LEU A 49 9.36 8.40 2.64
CA LEU A 49 8.24 7.57 3.06
C LEU A 49 7.15 8.42 3.71
N TYR A 50 5.90 8.11 3.39
CA TYR A 50 4.72 8.74 3.99
C TYR A 50 3.72 7.65 4.40
N LEU A 51 3.36 7.62 5.68
CA LEU A 51 2.38 6.69 6.25
C LEU A 51 1.33 7.51 6.99
N ASN A 52 0.06 7.35 6.62
CA ASN A 52 -1.05 8.07 7.22
C ASN A 52 -2.33 7.24 7.21
N THR A 53 -3.26 7.59 8.09
CA THR A 53 -4.62 7.06 8.10
C THR A 53 -5.58 8.23 7.94
N ALA A 54 -5.95 8.52 6.70
CA ALA A 54 -6.95 9.55 6.43
C ALA A 54 -8.35 9.08 6.86
N VAL A 55 -9.20 10.03 7.27
CA VAL A 55 -10.61 9.79 7.58
C VAL A 55 -11.44 10.71 6.67
N GLY A 56 -12.27 10.12 5.82
CA GLY A 56 -13.09 10.85 4.85
C GLY A 56 -12.36 11.26 3.57
N GLY A 57 -13.07 11.98 2.70
CA GLY A 57 -12.54 12.59 1.47
C GLY A 57 -13.17 12.07 0.17
N ASN A 58 -12.85 12.73 -0.95
CA ASN A 58 -13.53 12.51 -2.23
C ASN A 58 -13.45 11.07 -2.76
N TRP A 59 -12.32 10.39 -2.54
CA TRP A 59 -12.11 9.03 -3.01
C TRP A 59 -12.71 7.96 -2.08
N PRO A 60 -12.38 7.92 -0.77
CA PRO A 60 -12.93 6.91 0.12
C PRO A 60 -14.41 7.17 0.50
N GLY A 61 -14.91 8.38 0.28
CA GLY A 61 -16.18 8.85 0.86
C GLY A 61 -16.01 9.23 2.34
N ASP A 62 -17.02 9.92 2.86
CA ASP A 62 -17.05 10.28 4.28
C ASP A 62 -17.58 9.10 5.11
N PRO A 63 -17.04 8.89 6.34
CA PRO A 63 -17.53 7.84 7.22
C PRO A 63 -19.00 8.06 7.58
N ASP A 64 -19.78 6.98 7.60
CA ASP A 64 -21.18 7.00 8.01
C ASP A 64 -21.36 6.39 9.42
N SER A 65 -22.61 6.20 9.83
CA SER A 65 -22.96 5.66 11.15
C SER A 65 -22.56 4.20 11.37
N THR A 66 -22.11 3.48 10.33
CA THR A 66 -21.62 2.11 10.44
C THR A 66 -20.15 2.05 10.86
N VAL A 67 -19.41 3.15 10.73
CA VAL A 67 -18.00 3.23 11.09
C VAL A 67 -17.86 3.35 12.61
N VAL A 68 -17.21 2.35 13.22
CA VAL A 68 -16.91 2.34 14.66
C VAL A 68 -15.55 2.98 14.89
N PHE A 69 -15.49 4.00 15.75
CA PHE A 69 -14.24 4.63 16.19
C PHE A 69 -13.91 4.26 17.65
N PRO A 70 -12.63 4.24 18.06
CA PRO A 70 -11.43 4.52 17.26
C PRO A 70 -11.04 3.37 16.32
N GLN A 71 -10.31 3.70 15.27
CA GLN A 71 -9.63 2.75 14.38
C GLN A 71 -8.12 2.92 14.53
N TYR A 72 -7.36 1.84 14.36
CA TYR A 72 -5.92 1.84 14.54
C TYR A 72 -5.22 1.29 13.30
N TYR A 73 -4.15 1.97 12.88
CA TYR A 73 -3.25 1.53 11.83
C TYR A 73 -1.95 1.02 12.45
N TYR A 74 -1.88 -0.29 12.68
CA TYR A 74 -0.73 -0.93 13.29
C TYR A 74 0.36 -1.22 12.25
N ILE A 75 1.59 -0.83 12.55
CA ILE A 75 2.77 -1.05 11.71
C ILE A 75 3.83 -1.72 12.56
N ASP A 76 4.15 -2.98 12.25
CA ASP A 76 5.20 -3.73 12.96
C ASP A 76 6.60 -3.23 12.56
N TYR A 77 6.84 -3.04 11.26
CA TYR A 77 8.11 -2.52 10.77
C TYR A 77 8.00 -1.76 9.45
N VAL A 78 9.04 -0.96 9.20
CA VAL A 78 9.39 -0.41 7.89
C VAL A 78 10.84 -0.81 7.61
N ARG A 79 11.11 -1.35 6.42
CA ARG A 79 12.47 -1.70 5.99
C ARG A 79 12.72 -1.17 4.59
N VAL A 80 13.89 -0.59 4.38
CA VAL A 80 14.38 -0.12 3.08
C VAL A 80 15.66 -0.87 2.78
N TYR A 81 15.74 -1.43 1.57
CA TYR A 81 16.88 -2.22 1.12
C TYR A 81 17.47 -1.58 -0.13
N ASN A 82 18.80 -1.58 -0.22
CA ASN A 82 19.49 -1.26 -1.45
C ASN A 82 19.90 -2.56 -2.13
N LYS A 83 19.72 -2.61 -3.46
CA LYS A 83 20.27 -3.69 -4.26
C LYS A 83 21.80 -3.49 -4.28
N ILE A 84 22.53 -4.54 -3.89
CA ILE A 84 23.99 -4.59 -3.99
C ILE A 84 24.38 -4.82 -5.46
#